data_AF-X1PYG5-F1
#
_entry.id   AF-X1PYG5-F1
#
_cell.length_a   1.000
_cell.length_b   1.000
_cell.length_c   1.000
_cell.angle_alpha   90.00
_cell.angle_beta   90.00
_cell.angle_gamma   90.00
#
_symmetry.space_group_name_H-M   'P 1'
#
loop_
_entity.id
_entity.type
_entity.pdbx_description
1 polymer ?
#
loop_
_entity_poly.entity_id
_entity_poly.type
_entity_poly.pdbx_seq_one_letter_code
_entity_poly.pdbx_strand_id
1 'polypeptide(L)'
;MLEPATSTVMEVPALPLKDLGLHVVNTVGCGDVFVGAFAAYLALGASYKKSLIMASAAAGLNATRPETRGSPQRATLEATEQRSRNLGFAVRERKLP
;
A
#
# COMPACT_ATOMS: atom_id res chain seq x y z
N MET A 1 4.26 8.18 6.84
CA MET A 1 5.72 8.06 7.02
C MET A 1 6.29 9.44 7.24
N LEU A 2 7.04 9.64 8.32
CA LEU A 2 7.71 10.89 8.65
C LEU A 2 9.11 10.89 8.04
N GLU A 3 9.50 11.97 7.37
CA GLU A 3 10.87 12.28 6.95
C GLU A 3 11.40 13.42 7.82
N PRO A 4 12.17 13.12 8.89
CA PRO A 4 12.57 14.10 9.89
C PRO A 4 13.44 15.23 9.31
N ALA A 5 14.32 14.94 8.34
CA ALA A 5 15.25 15.94 7.81
C ALA A 5 14.52 17.09 7.08
N THR A 6 13.30 16.83 6.60
CA THR A 6 12.50 17.81 5.85
C THR A 6 11.23 18.23 6.58
N SER A 7 11.01 17.72 7.79
CA SER A 7 9.74 17.85 8.53
C SER A 7 8.52 17.52 7.66
N THR A 8 8.63 16.51 6.78
CA THR A 8 7.57 16.15 5.84
C THR A 8 6.91 14.85 6.26
N VAL A 9 5.58 14.79 6.18
CA VAL A 9 4.80 13.57 6.37
C VAL A 9 4.20 13.16 5.04
N MET A 10 4.51 11.94 4.62
CA MET A 10 3.86 11.23 3.52
C MET A 10 2.73 10.34 4.07
N GLU A 11 1.53 10.46 3.51
CA GLU A 11 0.37 9.64 3.85
C GLU A 11 -0.15 8.94 2.61
N VAL A 12 -0.61 7.71 2.77
CA VAL A 12 -1.29 6.96 1.72
C VAL A 12 -2.61 6.50 2.31
N PRO A 13 -3.74 6.70 1.61
CA PRO A 13 -5.02 6.18 2.06
C PRO A 13 -5.02 4.63 2.07
N ALA A 14 -6.01 4.04 2.70
CA ALA A 14 -6.27 2.61 2.50
C ALA A 14 -6.69 2.35 1.03
N LEU A 15 -6.44 1.14 0.53
CA LEU A 15 -6.90 0.74 -0.79
C LEU A 15 -8.45 0.86 -0.85
N PRO A 16 -9.04 1.51 -1.86
CA PRO A 16 -10.48 1.75 -1.92
C PRO A 16 -11.22 0.48 -2.36
N LEU A 17 -11.28 -0.51 -1.46
CA LEU A 17 -11.79 -1.86 -1.75
C LEU A 17 -13.22 -1.84 -2.31
N LYS A 18 -14.10 -1.03 -1.71
CA LYS A 18 -15.51 -0.92 -2.12
C LYS A 18 -15.63 -0.46 -3.58
N ASP A 19 -14.88 0.56 -3.97
CA ASP A 19 -14.89 1.12 -5.32
C ASP A 19 -14.23 0.17 -6.35
N LEU A 20 -13.40 -0.75 -5.88
CA LEU A 20 -12.83 -1.85 -6.68
C LEU A 20 -13.76 -3.08 -6.76
N GLY A 21 -14.91 -3.07 -6.09
CA GLY A 21 -15.82 -4.22 -6.01
C GLY A 21 -15.31 -5.34 -5.10
N LEU A 22 -14.41 -5.03 -4.17
CA LEU A 22 -13.81 -5.95 -3.22
C LEU A 22 -14.36 -5.71 -1.80
N HIS A 23 -14.26 -6.71 -0.94
CA HIS A 23 -14.65 -6.63 0.46
C HIS A 23 -13.58 -7.24 1.36
N VAL A 24 -13.54 -6.79 2.62
CA VAL A 24 -12.64 -7.34 3.63
C VAL A 24 -13.14 -8.74 4.02
N VAL A 25 -12.24 -9.71 3.99
CA VAL A 25 -12.46 -11.11 4.38
C VAL A 25 -11.68 -11.43 5.65
N ASN A 26 -10.40 -11.07 5.71
CA ASN A 26 -9.52 -11.39 6.83
C ASN A 26 -8.36 -10.38 6.93
N THR A 27 -8.10 -9.80 8.09
CA THR A 27 -7.02 -8.81 8.28
C THR A 27 -5.73 -9.40 8.87
N VAL A 28 -5.73 -10.67 9.26
CA VAL A 28 -4.55 -11.35 9.81
C VAL A 28 -3.40 -11.30 8.81
N GLY A 29 -2.22 -10.90 9.27
CA GLY A 29 -1.01 -10.80 8.45
C GLY A 29 -0.93 -9.57 7.52
N CYS A 30 -1.96 -8.72 7.46
CA CYS A 30 -1.92 -7.53 6.59
C CYS A 30 -0.79 -6.55 6.96
N GLY A 31 -0.42 -6.47 8.25
CA GLY A 31 0.73 -5.70 8.71
C GLY A 31 2.07 -6.26 8.21
N ASP A 32 2.25 -7.57 8.27
CA ASP A 32 3.45 -8.24 7.76
C ASP A 32 3.56 -8.07 6.24
N VAL A 33 2.44 -8.18 5.52
CA VAL A 33 2.37 -7.91 4.07
C VAL A 33 2.70 -6.46 3.76
N PHE A 34 2.19 -5.50 4.54
CA PHE A 34 2.52 -4.09 4.38
C PHE A 34 4.03 -3.86 4.48
N VAL A 35 4.63 -4.32 5.59
CA VAL A 35 6.08 -4.13 5.86
C VAL A 35 6.92 -4.88 4.82
N GLY A 36 6.54 -6.11 4.49
CA GLY A 36 7.23 -6.93 3.50
C GLY A 36 7.21 -6.32 2.09
N ALA A 37 6.05 -5.84 1.63
CA ALA A 37 5.94 -5.16 0.35
C ALA A 37 6.72 -3.84 0.36
N PHE A 38 6.65 -3.05 1.44
CA PHE A 38 7.43 -1.82 1.57
C PHE A 38 8.93 -2.09 1.43
N ALA A 39 9.45 -3.06 2.18
CA ALA A 39 10.86 -3.46 2.15
C ALA A 39 11.28 -4.00 0.77
N ALA A 40 10.43 -4.83 0.14
CA ALA A 40 10.71 -5.39 -1.17
C ALA A 40 10.84 -4.30 -2.25
N TYR A 41 9.94 -3.31 -2.28
CA TYR A 41 10.03 -2.21 -3.23
C TYR A 41 11.25 -1.31 -2.98
N LEU A 42 11.62 -1.08 -1.71
CA LEU A 42 12.87 -0.38 -1.40
C LEU A 42 14.11 -1.15 -1.87
N ALA A 43 14.16 -2.46 -1.65
CA ALA A 43 15.25 -3.31 -2.12
C ALA A 43 15.39 -3.31 -3.66
N LEU A 44 14.28 -3.09 -4.37
CA LEU A 44 14.23 -2.92 -5.82
C LEU A 44 14.57 -1.49 -6.28
N GLY A 45 14.96 -0.60 -5.38
CA GLY A 45 15.35 0.79 -5.70
C GLY A 45 14.19 1.75 -5.90
N ALA A 46 12.97 1.39 -5.49
CA ALA A 46 11.84 2.31 -5.58
C ALA A 46 11.95 3.44 -4.54
N SER A 47 11.34 4.59 -4.85
CA SER A 47 11.24 5.70 -3.89
C SER A 47 10.33 5.35 -2.71
N TYR A 48 10.52 6.02 -1.58
CA TYR A 48 9.64 5.86 -0.42
C TYR A 48 8.15 6.05 -0.75
N LYS A 49 7.82 7.04 -1.59
CA LYS A 49 6.44 7.28 -2.05
C LYS A 49 5.87 6.05 -2.75
N LYS A 50 6.63 5.47 -3.69
CA LYS A 50 6.21 4.28 -4.43
C LYS A 50 6.13 3.07 -3.49
N SER A 51 7.14 2.83 -2.67
CA SER A 51 7.12 1.71 -1.71
C SER A 51 5.93 1.79 -0.75
N LEU A 52 5.60 2.98 -0.25
CA LEU A 52 4.50 3.19 0.68
C LEU A 52 3.13 2.93 0.03
N ILE A 53 2.92 3.39 -1.20
CA ILE A 53 1.64 3.15 -1.89
C ILE A 53 1.45 1.68 -2.28
N MET A 54 2.54 1.00 -2.69
CA MET A 54 2.52 -0.43 -2.98
C MET A 54 2.28 -1.26 -1.71
N ALA A 55 2.85 -0.85 -0.58
CA ALA A 55 2.61 -1.49 0.71
C ALA A 55 1.14 -1.39 1.14
N SER A 56 0.53 -0.20 1.02
CA SER A 56 -0.90 -0.01 1.32
C SER A 56 -1.78 -0.86 0.40
N ALA A 57 -1.48 -0.92 -0.90
CA ALA A 57 -2.20 -1.76 -1.85
C ALA A 57 -2.05 -3.26 -1.54
N ALA A 58 -0.86 -3.71 -1.14
CA ALA A 58 -0.60 -5.10 -0.83
C ALA A 58 -1.37 -5.56 0.41
N ALA A 59 -1.36 -4.75 1.47
CA ALA A 59 -2.15 -5.00 2.67
C ALA A 59 -3.65 -5.01 2.38
N GLY A 60 -4.13 -4.04 1.58
CA GLY A 60 -5.53 -3.98 1.16
C GLY A 60 -5.96 -5.22 0.37
N LEU A 61 -5.16 -5.68 -0.59
CA LEU A 61 -5.43 -6.90 -1.36
C LEU A 61 -5.36 -8.17 -0.51
N ASN A 62 -4.43 -8.24 0.44
CA ASN A 62 -4.38 -9.36 1.37
C ASN A 62 -5.64 -9.42 2.22
N ALA A 63 -6.19 -8.26 2.60
CA ALA A 63 -7.41 -8.17 3.39
C ALA A 63 -8.64 -8.77 2.69
N THR A 64 -8.62 -8.94 1.36
CA THR A 64 -9.74 -9.48 0.57
C THR A 64 -9.65 -10.99 0.36
N ARG A 65 -8.75 -11.68 1.07
CA ARG A 65 -8.48 -13.09 0.90
C ARG A 65 -8.52 -13.83 2.23
N PRO A 66 -8.85 -15.14 2.24
CA PRO A 66 -8.89 -15.91 3.48
C PRO A 66 -7.49 -16.28 4.00
N GLU A 67 -6.46 -16.31 3.14
CA GLU A 67 -5.12 -16.75 3.52
C GLU A 67 -4.43 -15.77 4.49
N THR A 68 -3.74 -16.32 5.50
CA THR A 68 -3.11 -15.53 6.58
C THR A 68 -1.61 -15.29 6.41
N ARG A 69 -0.99 -15.95 5.43
CA ARG A 69 0.46 -15.89 5.14
C ARG A 69 0.75 -15.70 3.65
N GLY A 70 -0.18 -15.08 2.94
CA GLY A 70 -0.05 -14.77 1.53
C GLY A 70 0.57 -13.39 1.29
N SER A 71 0.98 -13.14 0.04
CA SER A 71 1.25 -11.80 -0.47
C SER A 71 0.81 -11.76 -1.93
N PRO A 72 0.25 -10.65 -2.44
CA PRO A 72 -0.16 -10.59 -3.84
C PRO A 72 1.05 -10.74 -4.76
N GLN A 73 0.84 -11.38 -5.92
CA GLN A 73 1.84 -11.38 -6.98
C GLN A 73 2.10 -9.93 -7.45
N ARG A 74 3.37 -9.63 -7.76
CA ARG A 74 3.80 -8.27 -8.13
C ARG A 74 2.97 -7.66 -9.26
N ALA A 75 2.71 -8.42 -10.33
CA ALA A 75 1.93 -7.95 -11.47
C ALA A 75 0.49 -7.57 -11.07
N THR A 76 -0.18 -8.40 -10.27
CA THR A 76 -1.53 -8.10 -9.73
C THR A 76 -1.52 -6.88 -8.84
N LEU A 77 -0.50 -6.74 -7.99
CA LEU A 77 -0.34 -5.61 -7.11
C LEU A 77 -0.16 -4.30 -7.88
N GLU A 78 0.74 -4.28 -8.87
CA GLU A 78 0.99 -3.11 -9.74
C GLU A 78 -0.25 -2.72 -10.56
N ALA A 79 -0.94 -3.72 -11.14
CA ALA A 79 -2.18 -3.47 -11.88
C ALA A 79 -3.29 -2.90 -10.98
N THR A 80 -3.40 -3.40 -9.75
CA THR A 80 -4.39 -2.92 -8.77
C THR A 80 -4.08 -1.49 -8.37
N GLU A 81 -2.83 -1.18 -8.00
CA GLU A 81 -2.42 0.18 -7.64
C GLU A 81 -2.70 1.16 -8.78
N GLN A 82 -2.35 0.79 -10.01
CA GLN A 82 -2.60 1.61 -11.20
C GLN A 82 -4.11 1.89 -11.40
N ARG A 83 -4.97 0.88 -11.25
CA ARG A 83 -6.43 1.05 -11.35
C ARG A 83 -6.97 1.95 -10.24
N SER A 84 -6.42 1.86 -9.03
CA SER A 84 -6.88 2.61 -7.87
C SER A 84 -6.52 4.10 -7.91
N ARG A 85 -5.54 4.52 -8.71
CA ARG A 85 -5.17 5.95 -8.83
C ARG A 85 -6.35 6.84 -9.22
N ASN A 86 -7.20 6.37 -10.12
CA ASN A 86 -8.39 7.10 -10.58
C ASN A 86 -9.49 7.20 -9.49
N LEU A 87 -9.31 6.50 -8.37
CA LEU A 87 -10.22 6.47 -7.22
C LEU A 87 -9.66 7.28 -6.03
N GLY A 88 -8.66 8.14 -6.27
CA GLY A 88 -8.04 8.95 -5.22
C GLY A 88 -7.03 8.20 -4.33
N PHE A 89 -6.65 6.97 -4.71
CA PHE A 89 -5.56 6.23 -4.08
C PHE A 89 -4.21 6.80 -4.53
N ALA A 90 -3.77 7.84 -3.83
CA ALA A 90 -2.54 8.56 -4.14
C ALA A 90 -1.81 8.98 -2.86
N VAL A 91 -0.49 9.11 -2.96
CA VAL A 91 0.35 9.64 -1.88
C VAL A 91 0.03 11.11 -1.67
N ARG A 92 -0.15 11.51 -0.41
CA ARG A 92 -0.33 12.89 0.03
C ARG A 92 0.88 13.30 0.84
N GLU A 93 1.36 14.52 0.63
CA GLU A 93 2.48 15.06 1.38
C GLU A 93 2.05 16.33 2.09
N ARG A 94 2.42 16.46 3.35
CA ARG A 94 2.28 17.70 4.09
C ARG A 94 3.55 18.01 4.85
N LYS A 95 3.89 19.29 4.93
CA LYS A 95 4.96 19.78 5.80
C LYS A 95 4.40 20.01 7.18
N LEU A 96 5.12 19.56 8.21
CA LEU A 96 4.79 19.88 9.60
C LEU A 96 5.15 21.34 9.88
N PRO A 97 4.35 22.04 10.71
CA PRO A 97 4.64 23.40 11.15
C PRO A 97 5.96 23.49 11.92
#